data_AF-A0A528F9U2-F1
#
_entry.id   AF-A0A528F9U2-F1
#
_cell.length_a   1.000
_cell.length_b   1.000
_cell.length_c   1.000
_cell.angle_alpha   90.00
_cell.angle_beta   90.00
_cell.angle_gamma   90.00
#
_symmetry.space_group_name_H-M   'P 1'
#
loop_
_entity.id
_entity.type
_entity.pdbx_description
1 polymer ?
#
loop_
_entity_poly.entity_id
_entity_poly.type
_entity_poly.pdbx_seq_one_letter_code
_entity_poly.pdbx_strand_id
1 'polypeptide(L)'
;MNKQIEIESTAQPRSSVDFCRRDLLKLTGAGVAALGAASLFSIPFAKAQDMSNGADNFYTSNRVTLEKIAFKSQYKMNVAGNLFIPNDLDRNARHPALVVGHPMGAVKEQSANLYATKMAEQ
;
A
#
# COMPACT_ATOMS: atom_id res chain seq x y z
N MET A 1 0.51 91.84 28.04
CA MET A 1 -0.72 91.91 28.85
C MET A 1 -1.41 90.55 28.77
N ASN A 2 -1.70 89.94 29.93
CA ASN A 2 -2.57 88.79 30.20
C ASN A 2 -2.06 87.38 29.79
N LYS A 3 -1.63 86.53 30.75
CA LYS A 3 -2.41 85.65 31.68
C LYS A 3 -2.94 84.39 30.96
N GLN A 4 -2.88 83.11 31.39
CA GLN A 4 -2.55 82.32 32.61
C GLN A 4 -2.41 80.82 32.18
N ILE A 5 -1.42 80.02 32.64
CA ILE A 5 -1.41 79.06 33.80
C ILE A 5 -2.31 77.81 33.56
N GLU A 6 -1.74 76.63 33.22
CA GLU A 6 -1.49 75.42 34.09
C GLU A 6 -2.79 74.56 34.20
N ILE A 7 -2.89 73.23 34.28
CA ILE A 7 -2.15 72.17 34.99
C ILE A 7 -2.53 70.82 34.34
N GLU A 8 -1.57 69.90 34.36
CA GLU A 8 -1.65 68.44 34.22
C GLU A 8 -2.72 67.77 35.13
N SER A 9 -3.45 66.73 34.66
CA SER A 9 -3.96 65.66 35.54
C SER A 9 -4.51 64.43 34.78
N THR A 10 -3.78 63.32 34.92
CA THR A 10 -4.25 61.96 35.28
C THR A 10 -5.60 61.43 34.76
N ALA A 11 -5.59 60.33 33.99
CA ALA A 11 -6.30 59.07 34.30
C ALA A 11 -6.32 58.07 33.10
N GLN A 12 -6.12 56.78 33.42
CA GLN A 12 -6.09 55.59 32.56
C GLN A 12 -7.47 55.23 31.91
N PRO A 13 -7.68 54.01 31.37
CA PRO A 13 -7.35 53.52 30.04
C PRO A 13 -8.63 53.14 29.24
N ARG A 14 -8.58 53.07 27.90
CA ARG A 14 -9.58 52.29 27.14
C ARG A 14 -8.93 51.62 25.95
N SER A 15 -8.96 50.30 26.00
CA SER A 15 -8.56 49.36 24.96
C SER A 15 -9.36 49.57 23.68
N SER A 16 -8.66 49.81 22.57
CA SER A 16 -9.13 49.49 21.23
C SER A 16 -7.97 48.84 20.49
N VAL A 17 -8.01 47.51 20.38
CA VAL A 17 -7.06 46.77 19.56
C VAL A 17 -7.52 46.92 18.11
N ASP A 18 -6.99 47.93 17.42
CA ASP A 18 -7.29 48.18 16.01
C ASP A 18 -6.49 47.21 15.14
N PHE A 19 -7.05 46.02 14.89
CA PHE A 19 -6.52 45.11 13.88
C PHE A 19 -6.82 45.65 12.47
N CYS A 20 -5.85 46.36 11.89
CA CYS A 20 -5.90 46.80 10.52
C CYS A 20 -5.83 45.61 9.55
N ARG A 21 -6.74 45.56 8.57
CA ARG A 21 -6.77 44.54 7.49
C ARG A 21 -5.45 44.44 6.71
N ARG A 22 -4.65 45.51 6.72
CA ARG A 22 -3.33 45.58 6.09
C ARG A 22 -2.25 44.77 6.82
N ASP A 23 -2.36 44.60 8.14
CA ASP A 23 -1.42 43.79 8.92
C ASP A 23 -1.76 42.30 8.87
N LEU A 24 -3.04 41.95 8.72
CA LEU A 24 -3.48 40.58 8.46
C LEU A 24 -2.93 40.03 7.13
N LEU A 25 -2.89 40.85 6.06
CA LEU A 25 -2.30 40.48 4.77
C LEU A 25 -0.78 40.37 4.81
N LYS A 26 -0.09 41.08 5.73
CA LYS A 26 1.35 40.94 5.93
C LYS A 26 1.71 39.69 6.73
N LEU A 27 0.85 39.27 7.66
CA LEU A 27 1.04 38.07 8.47
C LEU A 27 0.82 36.78 7.66
N THR A 28 -0.08 36.78 6.67
CA THR A 28 -0.31 35.62 5.80
C THR A 28 0.77 35.42 4.73
N GLY A 29 1.52 36.47 4.37
CA GLY A 29 2.56 36.42 3.35
C GLY A 29 3.87 35.75 3.77
N ALA A 30 4.13 35.60 5.07
CA ALA A 30 5.42 35.08 5.59
C ALA A 30 5.35 33.66 6.18
N GLY A 31 4.24 32.94 6.01
CA GLY A 31 3.92 31.77 6.85
C GLY A 31 3.78 30.39 6.20
N VAL A 32 4.10 30.17 4.91
CA VAL A 32 3.79 28.87 4.23
C VAL A 32 4.95 28.26 3.42
N ALA A 33 6.22 28.47 3.81
CA ALA A 33 7.34 27.82 3.12
C ALA A 33 7.82 26.50 3.78
N ALA A 34 7.56 26.27 5.07
CA ALA A 34 8.25 25.22 5.82
C ALA A 34 7.54 23.83 5.86
N LEU A 35 6.27 23.72 5.44
CA LEU A 35 5.52 22.45 5.53
C LEU A 35 5.51 21.61 4.25
N GLY A 36 6.15 22.05 3.17
CA GLY A 36 6.16 21.34 1.89
C GLY A 36 7.18 20.20 1.78
N ALA A 37 8.23 20.18 2.60
CA ALA A 37 9.35 19.23 2.43
C ALA A 37 9.11 17.86 3.09
N ALA A 38 8.20 17.76 4.07
CA ALA A 38 7.95 16.50 4.77
C ALA A 38 7.10 15.50 3.95
N SER A 39 6.39 15.95 2.92
CA SER A 39 5.51 15.11 2.10
C SER A 39 6.27 14.14 1.17
N LEU A 40 7.59 14.35 0.96
CA LEU A 40 8.41 13.47 0.12
C LEU A 40 8.98 12.25 0.87
N PHE A 41 8.89 12.20 2.20
CA PHE A 41 9.45 11.08 2.98
C PHE A 41 8.57 9.82 2.99
N SER A 42 7.32 9.91 2.52
CA SER A 42 6.36 8.80 2.56
C SER A 42 5.88 8.36 1.17
N ILE A 43 6.73 8.44 0.15
CA ILE A 43 6.49 7.72 -1.11
C ILE A 43 6.92 6.27 -0.86
N PRO A 44 6.01 5.28 -0.79
CA PRO A 44 6.43 3.90 -0.83
C PRO A 44 7.10 3.67 -2.18
N PHE A 45 8.40 3.44 -2.18
CA PHE A 45 9.12 2.98 -3.36
C PHE A 45 8.50 1.65 -3.79
N ALA A 46 7.65 1.68 -4.81
CA ALA A 46 7.11 0.47 -5.40
C ALA A 46 8.29 -0.33 -5.97
N LYS A 47 8.53 -1.52 -5.44
CA LYS A 47 9.43 -2.49 -6.06
C LYS A 47 8.78 -2.92 -7.37
N ALA A 48 9.41 -2.61 -8.51
CA ALA A 48 8.99 -3.18 -9.78
C ALA A 48 9.09 -4.71 -9.68
N GLN A 49 8.07 -5.42 -10.16
CA GLN A 49 8.12 -6.87 -10.26
C GLN A 49 9.22 -7.26 -11.25
N ASP A 50 10.04 -8.25 -10.87
CA ASP A 50 11.08 -8.77 -11.74
C ASP A 50 10.45 -9.47 -12.94
N MET A 51 10.61 -8.87 -14.12
CA MET A 51 10.13 -9.37 -15.41
C MET A 51 11.24 -10.06 -16.22
N SER A 52 12.40 -10.37 -15.62
CA SER A 52 13.52 -11.00 -16.32
C SER A 52 13.16 -12.33 -17.00
N ASN A 53 12.13 -13.03 -16.49
CA ASN A 53 11.58 -14.25 -17.07
C ASN A 53 10.30 -14.02 -17.93
N GLY A 54 9.95 -12.76 -18.21
CA GLY A 54 8.76 -12.37 -18.98
C GLY A 54 7.43 -12.46 -18.23
N ALA A 55 6.35 -12.09 -18.91
CA ALA A 55 4.97 -12.26 -18.45
C ALA A 55 4.42 -13.62 -18.92
N ASP A 56 5.07 -14.71 -18.52
CA ASP A 56 4.66 -16.04 -18.94
C ASP A 56 3.52 -16.56 -18.06
N ASN A 57 2.33 -16.71 -18.65
CA ASN A 57 1.18 -17.34 -18.01
C ASN A 57 1.40 -18.85 -17.78
N PHE A 58 2.46 -19.42 -18.37
CA PHE A 58 2.82 -20.84 -18.31
C PHE A 58 4.16 -21.08 -17.59
N TYR A 59 4.50 -20.23 -16.62
CA TYR A 59 5.70 -20.40 -15.79
C TYR A 59 5.86 -21.83 -15.26
N THR A 60 7.08 -22.35 -15.39
CA THR A 60 7.48 -23.65 -14.83
C THR A 60 8.75 -23.47 -14.01
N SER A 61 8.92 -24.28 -12.96
CA SER A 61 10.13 -24.28 -12.12
C SER A 61 10.75 -25.66 -12.09
N ASN A 62 12.08 -25.74 -12.21
CA ASN A 62 12.84 -26.99 -12.08
C ASN A 62 12.87 -27.52 -10.63
N ARG A 63 12.38 -26.73 -9.66
CA ARG A 63 12.29 -27.11 -8.24
C ARG A 63 10.97 -27.79 -7.89
N VAL A 64 10.00 -27.80 -8.81
CA VAL A 64 8.64 -28.27 -8.56
C VAL A 64 8.25 -29.31 -9.60
N THR A 65 7.71 -30.44 -9.16
CA THR A 65 7.10 -31.45 -10.02
C THR A 65 5.60 -31.20 -10.13
N LEU A 66 5.08 -31.19 -11.36
CA LEU A 66 3.64 -31.11 -11.66
C LEU A 66 3.10 -32.49 -11.98
N GLU A 67 2.13 -32.95 -11.20
CA GLU A 67 1.40 -34.19 -11.43
C GLU A 67 -0.06 -33.88 -11.80
N LYS A 68 -0.53 -34.42 -12.93
CA LYS A 68 -1.95 -34.33 -13.31
C LYS A 68 -2.73 -35.40 -12.57
N ILE A 69 -3.70 -34.97 -11.78
CA ILE A 69 -4.51 -35.86 -10.95
C ILE A 69 -5.99 -35.79 -11.32
N ALA A 70 -6.73 -36.84 -10.98
CA ALA A 70 -8.18 -36.85 -11.05
C ALA A 70 -8.73 -37.43 -9.74
N PHE A 71 -9.73 -36.77 -9.16
CA PHE A 71 -10.36 -37.21 -7.92
C PHE A 71 -11.88 -37.01 -7.97
N LYS A 72 -12.58 -37.66 -7.04
CA LYS A 72 -14.03 -37.57 -6.93
C LYS A 72 -14.43 -36.40 -6.03
N SER A 73 -15.35 -35.56 -6.49
CA SER A 73 -16.01 -34.57 -5.64
C SER A 73 -17.07 -35.24 -4.75
N GLN A 74 -17.61 -34.49 -3.78
CA GLN A 74 -18.73 -34.93 -2.93
C GLN A 74 -19.94 -35.44 -3.72
N TYR A 75 -20.14 -34.93 -4.94
CA TYR A 75 -21.22 -35.33 -5.86
C TYR A 75 -20.83 -36.49 -6.79
N LYS A 76 -19.72 -37.20 -6.50
CA LYS A 76 -19.19 -38.33 -7.28
C LYS A 76 -18.78 -37.97 -8.73
N MET A 77 -18.65 -36.68 -9.04
CA MET A 77 -18.14 -36.21 -10.33
C MET A 77 -16.62 -36.33 -10.37
N ASN A 78 -16.05 -36.61 -11.55
CA ASN A 78 -14.60 -36.59 -11.76
C ASN A 78 -14.14 -35.13 -11.88
N VAL A 79 -13.21 -34.72 -11.02
CA VAL A 79 -12.57 -33.41 -11.07
C VAL A 79 -11.11 -33.61 -11.43
N ALA A 80 -10.64 -32.88 -12.44
CA ALA A 80 -9.24 -32.85 -12.82
C ALA A 80 -8.51 -31.75 -12.05
N GLY A 81 -7.34 -32.06 -11.50
CA GLY A 81 -6.48 -31.12 -10.78
C GLY A 81 -5.03 -31.25 -11.21
N ASN A 82 -4.24 -30.21 -10.91
CA ASN A 82 -2.79 -30.25 -11.02
C ASN A 82 -2.23 -30.19 -9.60
N LEU A 83 -1.40 -31.17 -9.26
CA LEU A 83 -0.71 -31.26 -7.98
C LEU A 83 0.72 -30.78 -8.17
N PHE A 84 1.13 -29.79 -7.38
CA PHE A 84 2.48 -29.22 -7.41
C PHE A 84 3.22 -29.67 -6.17
N ILE A 85 4.35 -30.35 -6.35
CA ILE A 85 5.14 -30.94 -5.27
C ILE A 85 6.58 -30.39 -5.35
N PRO A 86 7.10 -29.74 -4.29
CA PRO A 86 8.51 -29.38 -4.22
C PRO A 86 9.39 -30.63 -4.30
N ASN A 87 10.45 -30.58 -5.09
CA ASN A 87 11.30 -31.76 -5.35
C ASN A 87 12.08 -32.23 -4.10
N ASP A 88 12.31 -31.32 -3.15
CA ASP A 88 12.99 -31.53 -1.87
C ASP A 88 12.03 -31.84 -0.71
N LEU A 89 10.73 -32.03 -0.98
CA LEU A 89 9.74 -32.35 0.04
C LEU A 89 9.96 -33.76 0.63
N ASP A 90 10.15 -33.85 1.96
CA ASP A 90 10.20 -35.14 2.66
C ASP A 90 8.83 -35.84 2.65
N ARG A 91 8.69 -36.89 1.85
CA ARG A 91 7.43 -37.63 1.69
C ARG A 91 7.03 -38.47 2.92
N ASN A 92 7.92 -38.64 3.91
CA ASN A 92 7.62 -39.41 5.12
C ASN A 92 7.01 -38.53 6.24
N ALA A 93 7.11 -37.21 6.09
CA ALA A 93 6.55 -36.25 7.02
C ALA A 93 5.19 -35.69 6.54
N ARG A 94 4.39 -35.19 7.47
CA ARG A 94 3.16 -34.45 7.14
C ARG A 94 3.49 -32.98 6.91
N HIS A 95 3.06 -32.47 5.77
CA HIS A 95 3.24 -31.07 5.39
C HIS A 95 1.89 -30.35 5.25
N PRO A 96 1.85 -29.03 5.51
CA PRO A 96 0.68 -28.24 5.15
C PRO A 96 0.45 -28.28 3.63
N ALA A 97 -0.82 -28.27 3.22
CA ALA A 97 -1.21 -28.27 1.82
C ALA A 97 -2.08 -27.04 1.51
N LEU A 98 -1.92 -26.49 0.31
CA LEU A 98 -2.69 -25.36 -0.19
C LEU A 98 -3.58 -25.80 -1.35
N VAL A 99 -4.85 -25.38 -1.33
CA VAL A 99 -5.78 -25.58 -2.43
C VAL A 99 -5.99 -24.24 -3.12
N VAL A 100 -5.67 -24.18 -4.42
CA VAL A 100 -5.77 -22.96 -5.23
C VAL A 100 -6.90 -23.12 -6.22
N GLY A 101 -7.92 -22.28 -6.11
CA GLY A 101 -9.04 -22.23 -7.06
C GLY A 101 -8.81 -21.16 -8.13
N HIS A 102 -9.13 -21.47 -9.38
CA HIS A 102 -9.21 -20.46 -10.44
C HIS A 102 -10.59 -19.77 -10.42
N PRO A 103 -10.69 -18.52 -10.89
CA PRO A 103 -11.97 -17.82 -11.02
C PRO A 103 -13.01 -18.60 -11.84
N MET A 104 -14.29 -18.31 -11.58
CA MET A 104 -15.40 -18.89 -12.34
C MET A 104 -15.27 -18.52 -13.83
N GLY A 105 -15.22 -19.54 -14.70
CA GLY A 105 -15.03 -19.36 -16.15
C GLY A 105 -13.57 -19.38 -16.63
N ALA A 106 -12.59 -19.43 -15.72
CA ALA A 106 -11.20 -19.69 -16.07
C ALA A 106 -10.88 -21.19 -16.01
N VAL A 107 -9.71 -21.58 -16.52
CA VAL A 107 -9.19 -22.95 -16.46
C VAL A 107 -7.97 -23.03 -15.53
N LYS A 108 -7.73 -24.22 -14.94
CA LYS A 108 -6.64 -24.45 -13.98
C LYS A 108 -5.26 -24.07 -14.54
N GLU A 109 -5.08 -24.20 -15.85
CA GLU A 109 -3.84 -23.92 -16.57
C GLU A 109 -3.46 -22.44 -16.66
N GLN A 110 -4.33 -21.52 -16.25
CA GLN A 110 -4.07 -20.07 -16.29
C GLN A 110 -3.52 -19.60 -14.92
N SER A 111 -4.20 -18.68 -14.25
CA SER A 111 -3.71 -18.03 -13.03
C SER A 111 -3.48 -18.98 -11.85
N ALA A 112 -4.28 -20.05 -11.73
CA ALA A 112 -4.15 -20.99 -10.61
C ALA A 112 -2.84 -21.78 -10.65
N ASN A 113 -2.43 -22.28 -11.82
CA ASN A 113 -1.16 -22.99 -11.99
C ASN A 113 0.05 -22.08 -11.68
N LEU A 114 0.02 -20.82 -12.14
CA LEU A 114 1.09 -19.86 -11.84
C LEU A 114 1.26 -19.66 -10.34
N TYR A 115 0.16 -19.40 -9.64
CA TYR A 115 0.18 -19.18 -8.20
C TYR A 115 0.63 -20.44 -7.44
N ALA A 116 0.08 -21.61 -7.78
CA ALA A 116 0.46 -22.87 -7.15
C ALA A 116 1.94 -23.22 -7.37
N THR A 117 2.47 -22.99 -8.57
CA THR A 117 3.90 -23.21 -8.87
C THR A 117 4.78 -22.30 -8.03
N LYS A 118 4.42 -21.01 -7.92
CA LYS A 118 5.18 -20.04 -7.11
C LYS A 118 5.14 -20.34 -5.62
N MET A 119 4.02 -20.86 -5.11
CA MET A 119 3.93 -21.27 -3.70
C MET A 119 4.68 -22.57 -3.40
N ALA A 120 4.77 -23.49 -4.36
CA ALA A 120 5.56 -24.71 -4.20
C ALA A 120 7.07 -24.51 -4.41
N GLU A 121 7.47 -23.41 -5.05
CA GLU A 121 8.88 -23.05 -5.27
C GLU A 121 9.52 -22.35 -4.05
N GLN A 122 8.71 -21.63 -3.27
CA GLN A 122 9.13 -20.90 -2.05
C GLN A 122 9.46 -21.85 -0.90
#